data_AF-A0A1V5ZJ57-F1
#
_entry.id   AF-A0A1V5ZJ57-F1
#
_cell.length_a   1.000
_cell.length_b   1.000
_cell.length_c   1.000
_cell.angle_alpha   90.00
_cell.angle_beta   90.00
_cell.angle_gamma   90.00
#
_symmetry.space_group_name_H-M   'P 1'
#
loop_
_entity.id
_entity.type
_entity.pdbx_description
1 polymer ?
#
loop_
_entity_poly.entity_id
_entity_poly.type
_entity_poly.pdbx_seq_one_letter_code
_entity_poly.pdbx_strand_id
1 'polypeptide(L)'
;MNNIPKLVPLEEIKQGNFYFLEKRYENSIYGYIVKIIHIEKNKIVFYSSLFENFNMFSEITDFKVLHSQSFDDDEYNFFKVWYFYEFDDNWFLENKEEIIKNTLFASLKRPLPEIFQEIVTEE
;
A
#
# COMPACT_ATOMS: atom_id res chain seq x y z
N MET A 1 10.45 -18.26 -6.85
CA MET A 1 10.26 -16.92 -7.46
C MET A 1 10.24 -15.95 -6.29
N ASN A 2 11.03 -14.88 -6.34
CA ASN A 2 10.99 -13.88 -5.27
C ASN A 2 9.64 -13.16 -5.35
N ASN A 3 8.71 -13.53 -4.46
CA ASN A 3 7.36 -12.96 -4.34
C ASN A 3 7.38 -11.58 -3.64
N ILE A 4 8.48 -10.85 -3.76
CA ILE A 4 8.66 -9.54 -3.18
C ILE A 4 7.67 -8.58 -3.84
N PRO A 5 6.94 -7.77 -3.06
CA PRO A 5 6.07 -6.76 -3.62
C PRO A 5 6.81 -5.80 -4.56
N LYS A 6 6.14 -5.39 -5.64
CA LYS A 6 6.75 -4.56 -6.70
C LYS A 6 5.95 -3.32 -6.96
N LEU A 7 6.66 -2.23 -7.28
CA LEU A 7 6.02 -0.96 -7.66
C LEU A 7 5.19 -1.17 -8.93
N VAL A 8 3.96 -0.67 -8.91
CA VAL A 8 2.99 -0.81 -10.00
C VAL A 8 2.77 0.56 -10.65
N PRO A 9 2.98 0.69 -11.96
CA PRO A 9 2.58 1.88 -12.71
C PRO A 9 1.06 2.09 -12.63
N LEU A 10 0.59 3.34 -12.62
CA LEU A 10 -0.85 3.66 -12.52
C LEU A 10 -1.70 2.90 -13.56
N GLU A 11 -1.18 2.82 -14.78
CA GLU A 11 -1.81 2.19 -15.94
C GLU A 11 -2.06 0.69 -15.74
N GLU A 12 -1.31 0.07 -14.83
CA GLU A 12 -1.36 -1.36 -14.52
C GLU A 12 -2.17 -1.66 -13.26
N ILE A 13 -2.63 -0.64 -12.53
CA ILE A 13 -3.51 -0.82 -11.38
C ILE A 13 -4.85 -1.38 -11.86
N LYS A 14 -5.33 -2.44 -11.20
CA LYS A 14 -6.55 -3.15 -11.57
C LYS A 14 -7.61 -3.01 -10.49
N GLN A 15 -8.83 -2.75 -10.94
CA GLN A 15 -10.02 -2.80 -10.09
C GLN A 15 -10.18 -4.19 -9.46
N GLY A 16 -10.56 -4.22 -8.18
CA GLY A 16 -10.79 -5.43 -7.40
C GLY A 16 -9.55 -5.94 -6.65
N ASN A 17 -8.35 -5.52 -7.07
CA ASN A 17 -7.09 -5.99 -6.50
C ASN A 17 -6.68 -5.22 -5.23
N PHE A 18 -5.87 -5.90 -4.43
CA PHE A 18 -5.17 -5.31 -3.29
C PHE A 18 -3.80 -4.78 -3.68
N TYR A 19 -3.41 -3.69 -3.04
CA TYR A 19 -2.08 -3.10 -3.17
C TYR A 19 -1.62 -2.61 -1.82
N PHE A 20 -0.31 -2.65 -1.58
CA PHE A 20 0.27 -1.75 -0.61
C PHE A 20 0.26 -0.36 -1.21
N LEU A 21 -0.08 0.62 -0.40
CA LEU A 21 0.02 2.01 -0.74
C LEU A 21 0.97 2.68 0.25
N GLU A 22 2.01 3.29 -0.29
CA GLU A 22 2.91 4.16 0.46
C GLU A 22 2.59 5.61 0.14
N LYS A 23 2.42 6.42 1.18
CA LYS A 23 2.25 7.85 1.06
C LYS A 23 3.43 8.61 1.66
N ARG A 24 4.21 9.32 0.83
CA ARG A 24 5.41 10.06 1.25
C ARG A 24 5.15 11.56 1.36
N TYR A 25 5.46 12.13 2.51
CA TYR A 25 5.54 13.56 2.76
C TYR A 25 7.00 13.94 3.04
N GLU A 26 7.29 15.23 3.13
CA GLU A 26 8.64 15.74 3.37
C GLU A 26 9.34 15.10 4.59
N ASN A 27 8.59 14.85 5.66
CA ASN A 27 9.12 14.34 6.93
C ASN A 27 8.44 13.07 7.45
N SER A 28 7.57 12.44 6.65
CA SER A 28 6.82 11.26 7.10
C SER A 28 6.42 10.35 5.94
N ILE A 29 6.36 9.05 6.22
CA ILE A 29 5.92 8.04 5.28
C ILE A 29 4.78 7.28 5.95
N TYR A 30 3.68 7.02 5.24
CA TYR A 30 2.54 6.25 5.75
C TYR A 30 2.32 5.03 4.88
N GLY A 31 2.00 3.90 5.52
CA GLY A 31 1.74 2.62 4.85
C GLY A 31 0.29 2.19 5.02
N TYR A 32 -0.34 1.82 3.91
CA TYR A 32 -1.72 1.35 3.87
C TYR A 32 -1.81 0.06 3.06
N ILE A 33 -2.83 -0.73 3.35
CA ILE A 33 -3.37 -1.70 2.39
C ILE A 33 -4.57 -1.03 1.74
N VAL A 34 -4.69 -1.14 0.43
CA VAL A 34 -5.82 -0.59 -0.32
C VAL A 34 -6.46 -1.64 -1.22
N LYS A 35 -7.78 -1.54 -1.37
CA LYS A 35 -8.56 -2.29 -2.35
C LYS A 35 -9.10 -1.34 -3.38
N ILE A 36 -8.73 -1.53 -4.65
CA ILE A 36 -9.23 -0.66 -5.72
C ILE A 36 -10.67 -1.03 -6.04
N ILE A 37 -11.57 -0.05 -5.98
CA ILE A 37 -13.00 -0.23 -6.22
C ILE A 37 -13.38 0.24 -7.60
N HIS A 38 -12.83 1.38 -8.03
CA HIS A 38 -13.13 1.93 -9.33
C HIS A 38 -11.96 2.78 -9.82
N ILE A 39 -11.72 2.72 -11.13
CA ILE A 39 -10.71 3.52 -11.82
C ILE A 39 -11.44 4.24 -12.96
N GLU A 40 -11.40 5.56 -12.95
CA GLU A 40 -11.80 6.42 -14.04
C GLU A 40 -10.55 7.06 -14.65
N LYS A 41 -10.69 7.69 -15.82
CA LYS A 41 -9.59 8.30 -16.60
C LYS A 41 -8.66 9.18 -15.74
N ASN A 42 -9.21 9.82 -14.72
CA ASN A 42 -8.57 10.80 -13.87
C ASN A 42 -8.88 10.55 -12.38
N LYS A 43 -9.24 9.33 -11.97
CA LYS A 43 -9.65 9.09 -10.58
C LYS A 43 -9.48 7.65 -10.16
N ILE A 44 -8.99 7.41 -8.95
CA ILE A 44 -9.05 6.10 -8.31
C ILE A 44 -9.86 6.21 -7.02
N VAL A 45 -10.83 5.32 -6.91
CA VAL A 45 -11.63 5.08 -5.71
C VAL A 45 -11.16 3.77 -5.09
N PHE A 46 -10.80 3.81 -3.82
CA PHE A 46 -10.29 2.65 -3.10
C PHE A 46 -10.73 2.65 -1.65
N TYR A 47 -10.90 1.46 -1.10
CA TYR A 47 -10.88 1.31 0.35
C TYR A 47 -9.45 1.30 0.84
N SER A 48 -9.18 1.86 2.02
CA SER A 48 -7.86 1.79 2.65
C SER A 48 -7.94 1.43 4.10
N SER A 49 -6.86 0.86 4.61
CA SER A 49 -6.64 0.80 6.03
C SER A 49 -5.14 0.81 6.37
N LEU A 50 -4.82 1.48 7.47
CA LEU A 50 -3.46 1.63 7.97
C LEU A 50 -2.92 0.31 8.51
N PHE A 51 -1.62 0.06 8.36
CA PHE A 51 -0.96 -1.12 8.93
C PHE A 51 -1.08 -1.23 10.46
N GLU A 52 -1.35 -0.14 11.16
CA GLU A 52 -1.55 -0.12 12.62
C GLU A 52 -2.81 -0.89 13.07
N ASN A 53 -3.77 -1.13 12.18
CA ASN A 53 -5.01 -1.82 12.53
C ASN A 53 -4.80 -3.35 12.48
N PHE A 54 -4.46 -3.94 13.62
CA PHE A 54 -4.19 -5.39 13.75
C PHE A 54 -5.34 -6.31 13.26
N ASN A 55 -6.60 -5.85 13.28
CA ASN A 55 -7.78 -6.69 12.96
C ASN A 55 -7.95 -7.00 11.46
N MET A 56 -7.40 -6.21 10.56
CA MET A 56 -7.50 -6.41 9.09
C MET A 56 -6.46 -7.40 8.54
N PHE A 57 -5.62 -7.93 9.42
CA PHE A 57 -4.62 -8.95 9.09
C PHE A 57 -5.09 -10.37 9.40
N SER A 58 -6.25 -10.55 10.05
CA SER A 58 -6.94 -11.84 10.11
C SER A 58 -7.72 -12.12 8.82
N GLU A 59 -8.25 -11.08 8.17
CA GLU A 59 -8.93 -11.14 6.87
C GLU A 59 -8.77 -9.81 6.11
N ILE A 60 -8.38 -9.86 4.82
CA ILE A 60 -8.20 -8.68 3.94
C ILE A 60 -9.57 -8.10 3.50
N THR A 61 -10.55 -8.04 4.40
CA THR A 61 -11.96 -7.75 4.08
C THR A 61 -12.56 -6.61 4.91
N ASP A 62 -12.02 -6.30 6.10
CA ASP A 62 -12.58 -5.29 7.01
C ASP A 62 -11.97 -3.89 6.79
N PHE A 63 -12.20 -3.30 5.62
CA PHE A 63 -11.81 -1.91 5.36
C PHE A 63 -12.81 -0.92 5.94
N LYS A 64 -12.30 0.06 6.69
CA LYS A 64 -13.13 1.03 7.40
C LYS A 64 -13.29 2.36 6.66
N VAL A 65 -12.42 2.67 5.69
CA VAL A 65 -12.37 3.99 5.07
C VAL A 65 -12.39 3.90 3.56
N LEU A 66 -13.37 4.57 2.94
CA LEU A 66 -13.46 4.78 1.50
C LEU A 66 -12.79 6.10 1.14
N HIS A 67 -11.82 6.06 0.23
CA HIS A 67 -11.20 7.24 -0.36
C HIS A 67 -11.53 7.31 -1.85
N SER A 68 -11.62 8.53 -2.34
CA SER A 68 -11.84 8.86 -3.74
C SER A 68 -10.88 9.99 -4.08
N GLN A 69 -9.88 9.72 -4.92
CA GLN A 69 -8.88 10.70 -5.31
C GLN A 69 -8.89 10.93 -6.81
N SER A 70 -9.02 12.20 -7.20
CA SER A 70 -8.94 12.66 -8.59
C SER A 70 -7.53 13.15 -8.92
N PHE A 71 -7.14 13.00 -10.18
CA PHE A 71 -5.82 13.32 -10.75
C PHE A 71 -5.80 14.68 -11.47
N ASP A 72 -6.95 15.30 -11.69
CA ASP A 72 -7.11 16.49 -12.56
C ASP A 72 -6.46 17.78 -12.06
N ASP A 73 -6.14 17.90 -10.76
CA ASP A 73 -5.56 19.15 -10.23
C ASP A 73 -4.03 19.15 -10.13
N ASP A 74 -3.36 17.98 -10.14
CA ASP A 74 -1.90 17.86 -10.18
C ASP A 74 -1.51 16.35 -10.26
N GLU A 75 -1.65 15.70 -11.42
CA GLU A 75 -1.02 14.38 -11.67
C GLU A 75 0.46 14.38 -11.19
N TYR A 76 1.13 15.53 -11.35
CA TYR A 76 2.51 15.76 -10.95
C TYR A 76 2.76 15.77 -9.43
N ASN A 77 1.75 16.05 -8.59
CA ASN A 77 1.88 15.98 -7.12
C ASN A 77 1.35 14.66 -6.55
N PHE A 78 0.36 14.03 -7.19
CA PHE A 78 -0.16 12.74 -6.71
C PHE A 78 0.92 11.64 -6.78
N PHE A 79 1.65 11.49 -7.90
CA PHE A 79 2.69 10.44 -8.01
C PHE A 79 4.02 10.80 -7.33
N LYS A 80 4.20 12.05 -6.90
CA LYS A 80 5.32 12.37 -6.00
C LYS A 80 5.13 11.81 -4.60
N VAL A 81 3.89 11.55 -4.20
CA VAL A 81 3.56 11.22 -2.82
C VAL A 81 2.83 9.89 -2.67
N TRP A 82 2.27 9.26 -3.71
CA TRP A 82 1.57 7.96 -3.61
C TRP A 82 2.24 6.90 -4.48
N TYR A 83 2.59 5.76 -3.89
CA TYR A 83 3.24 4.63 -4.55
C TYR A 83 2.48 3.34 -4.28
N PHE A 84 2.06 2.63 -5.32
CA PHE A 84 1.32 1.37 -5.21
C PHE A 84 2.25 0.19 -5.45
N TYR A 85 2.14 -0.85 -4.61
CA TYR A 85 2.91 -2.07 -4.77
C TYR A 85 1.98 -3.28 -4.82
N GLU A 86 2.09 -4.07 -5.89
CA GLU A 86 1.41 -5.37 -5.98
C GLU A 86 2.10 -6.36 -5.04
N PHE A 87 1.32 -7.27 -4.47
CA PHE A 87 1.84 -8.33 -3.62
C PHE A 87 1.01 -9.60 -3.81
N ASP A 88 1.61 -10.74 -3.48
CA ASP A 88 0.90 -12.02 -3.39
C ASP A 88 0.24 -12.15 -2.00
N ASP A 89 -1.02 -12.61 -1.96
CA ASP A 89 -1.79 -12.70 -0.72
C ASP A 89 -1.12 -13.61 0.32
N ASN A 90 -0.49 -14.73 -0.11
CA ASN A 90 0.20 -15.63 0.82
C ASN A 90 1.47 -14.98 1.34
N TRP A 91 2.26 -14.34 0.46
CA TRP A 91 3.44 -13.59 0.88
C TRP A 91 3.08 -12.52 1.92
N PHE A 92 1.99 -11.79 1.70
CA PHE A 92 1.50 -10.82 2.66
C PHE A 92 1.13 -11.47 4.01
N LEU A 93 0.39 -12.57 3.99
CA LEU A 93 -0.03 -13.26 5.21
C LEU A 93 1.14 -13.77 6.04
N GLU A 94 2.20 -14.24 5.38
CA GLU A 94 3.44 -14.71 6.00
C GLU A 94 4.28 -13.57 6.59
N ASN A 95 4.31 -12.41 5.91
CA ASN A 95 5.28 -11.34 6.22
C ASN A 95 4.70 -10.10 6.92
N LYS A 96 3.38 -10.06 7.13
CA LYS A 96 2.67 -8.93 7.72
C LYS A 96 3.23 -8.43 9.06
N GLU A 97 3.68 -9.34 9.93
CA GLU A 97 4.17 -8.95 11.26
C GLU A 97 5.47 -8.14 11.17
N GLU A 98 6.37 -8.50 10.25
CA GLU A 98 7.60 -7.75 10.00
C GLU A 98 7.30 -6.36 9.41
N ILE A 99 6.30 -6.25 8.53
CA ILE A 99 5.83 -4.96 8.02
C ILE A 99 5.34 -4.08 9.18
N ILE A 100 4.59 -4.63 10.14
CA ILE A 100 4.09 -3.89 11.31
C ILE A 100 5.24 -3.45 12.23
N LYS A 101 6.27 -4.27 12.45
CA LYS A 101 7.45 -3.85 13.25
C LYS A 101 8.16 -2.63 12.66
N ASN A 102 7.99 -2.40 11.36
CA ASN A 102 8.50 -1.24 10.64
C ASN A 102 7.56 -0.02 10.68
N THR A 103 6.45 -0.10 11.42
CA THR A 103 5.56 1.02 11.70
C THR A 103 5.85 1.64 13.07
N LEU A 104 5.63 2.95 13.18
CA LEU A 104 5.64 3.73 14.41
C LEU A 104 4.38 4.60 14.40
N PHE A 105 3.39 4.22 15.22
CA PHE A 105 2.01 4.73 15.11
C PHE A 105 1.49 4.52 13.67
N ALA A 106 0.99 5.57 13.02
CA ALA A 106 0.53 5.53 11.65
C ALA A 106 1.66 5.60 10.59
N SER A 107 2.91 5.88 10.99
CA SER A 107 4.01 6.14 10.05
C SER A 107 4.93 4.93 9.84
N LEU A 108 5.55 4.81 8.67
CA LEU A 108 6.63 3.86 8.39
C LEU A 108 7.96 4.46 8.82
N LYS A 109 8.81 3.64 9.43
CA LYS A 109 10.18 4.03 9.82
C LYS A 109 11.09 4.32 8.61
N ARG A 110 10.77 3.72 7.46
CA ARG A 110 11.51 3.79 6.20
C ARG A 110 10.61 3.38 5.03
N PRO A 111 11.03 3.57 3.77
CA PRO A 111 10.26 3.20 2.60
C PRO A 111 9.90 1.71 2.51
N LEU A 112 8.72 1.40 1.97
CA LEU A 112 8.24 0.03 1.75
C LEU A 112 9.23 -0.86 0.97
N PRO A 113 9.86 -0.40 -0.12
CA PRO A 113 10.85 -1.21 -0.83
C PRO A 113 12.00 -1.70 0.05
N GLU A 114 12.47 -0.88 1.00
CA GLU A 114 13.54 -1.28 1.92
C GLU A 114 13.05 -2.35 2.90
N ILE A 115 11.84 -2.16 3.45
CA ILE A 115 11.19 -3.14 4.33
C ILE A 115 11.03 -4.48 3.62
N PHE A 116 10.57 -4.49 2.37
CA PHE A 116 10.36 -5.72 1.60
C PHE A 116 11.65 -6.47 1.30
N GLN A 117 12.74 -5.76 1.02
CA GLN A 117 14.04 -6.40 0.78
C GLN A 117 14.60 -7.03 2.05
N GLU A 118 14.46 -6.36 3.20
CA GLU A 118 14.96 -6.90 4.46
C GLU A 118 14.27 -8.19 4.89
N ILE A 119 12.94 -8.23 4.74
CA ILE A 119 12.13 -9.42 5.01
C ILE A 119 12.67 -10.64 4.25
N VAL A 120 13.08 -10.44 2.99
CA VAL A 120 13.62 -11.54 2.16
C VAL A 120 15.05 -11.92 2.53
N THR A 121 15.82 -11.01 3.12
CA THR A 121 17.19 -11.32 3.57
C THR A 121 17.26 -11.96 4.95
N GLU A 122 16.17 -11.90 5.73
CA GLU A 122 16.06 -12.55 7.03
C GLU A 122 15.58 -14.01 6.96
N GLU A 123 15.06 -14.44 5.79
CA GLU A 123 14.73 -15.84 5.45
C GLU A 123 15.91 -16.61 4.83
#